data_AF-A0A4Y2FK89-F1
#
_entry.id   AF-A0A4Y2FK89-F1
#
_cell.length_a   1.000
_cell.length_b   1.000
_cell.length_c   1.000
_cell.angle_alpha   90.00
_cell.angle_beta   90.00
_cell.angle_gamma   90.00
#
_symmetry.space_group_name_H-M   'P 1'
#
loop_
_entity.id
_entity.type
_entity.pdbx_description
1 polymer ?
#
loop_
_entity_poly.entity_id
_entity_poly.type
_entity_poly.pdbx_seq_one_letter_code
_entity_poly.pdbx_strand_id
1 'polypeptide(L)'
;MIANPMLEFFRYNPYDKKITREYYDYDKMTQIRHKEVQLAASSQKFGVILGTLGRQGSPKVLDYIQSVLKQGNKCHVIVLLSEIFPDKLKLFDNIEAWVQIACPRLSIDWGYSFGKPLLSPYELAAAMKEVVWQDKYPMDFYASSSLGSWTPNHVPSVTSKDSCKSCSDCSCSNNKKV
;
A
#
# COMPACT_ATOMS: atom_id res chain seq x y z
N MET A 1 -9.23 -13.51 7.72
CA MET A 1 -10.43 -13.44 6.87
C MET A 1 -10.08 -12.83 5.52
N ILE A 2 -9.68 -11.56 5.43
CA ILE A 2 -9.29 -10.93 4.14
C ILE A 2 -8.19 -11.70 3.38
N ALA A 3 -7.09 -12.04 4.06
CA ALA A 3 -5.99 -12.77 3.41
C ALA A 3 -6.32 -14.23 3.06
N ASN A 4 -7.41 -14.81 3.57
CA ASN A 4 -7.80 -16.21 3.33
C ASN A 4 -9.33 -16.31 3.32
N PRO A 5 -10.02 -15.76 2.30
CA PRO A 5 -11.47 -15.58 2.34
C PRO A 5 -12.27 -16.89 2.29
N MET A 6 -11.67 -17.97 1.77
CA MET A 6 -12.33 -19.27 1.59
C MET A 6 -12.28 -20.18 2.83
N LEU A 7 -11.58 -19.77 3.89
CA LEU A 7 -11.47 -20.57 5.12
C LEU A 7 -12.61 -20.27 6.08
N GLU A 8 -12.96 -21.25 6.91
CA GLU A 8 -13.85 -21.03 8.05
C GLU A 8 -13.10 -20.37 9.21
N PHE A 9 -13.74 -19.42 9.87
CA PHE A 9 -13.16 -18.71 11.01
C PHE A 9 -14.02 -18.91 12.25
N PHE A 10 -13.38 -19.25 13.35
CA PHE A 10 -14.00 -19.37 14.66
C PHE A 10 -13.28 -18.44 15.63
N ARG A 11 -14.03 -17.70 16.44
CA ARG A 11 -13.51 -16.86 17.51
C ARG A 11 -13.94 -17.43 18.84
N TYR A 12 -12.98 -17.62 19.73
CA TYR A 12 -13.27 -17.88 21.15
C TYR A 12 -13.23 -16.55 21.91
N ASN A 13 -14.34 -16.17 22.53
CA ASN A 13 -14.36 -15.06 23.48
C ASN A 13 -14.05 -15.58 24.90
N PRO A 14 -12.91 -15.21 25.51
CA PRO A 14 -12.55 -15.69 26.85
C PRO A 14 -13.46 -15.15 27.96
N TYR A 15 -14.11 -14.00 27.76
CA TYR A 15 -15.02 -13.42 28.76
C TYR A 15 -16.35 -14.19 28.80
N ASP A 16 -16.92 -14.46 27.63
CA ASP A 16 -18.20 -15.17 27.52
C ASP A 16 -18.03 -16.70 27.53
N LYS A 17 -16.79 -17.18 27.41
CA LYS A 17 -16.43 -18.60 27.22
C LYS A 17 -17.18 -19.27 26.08
N LYS A 18 -17.43 -18.53 25.00
CA LYS A 18 -18.17 -18.99 23.82
C LYS A 18 -17.28 -19.03 22.59
N ILE A 19 -17.44 -20.08 21.79
CA ILE A 19 -16.91 -20.15 20.43
C ILE A 19 -18.02 -19.74 19.47
N THR A 20 -17.76 -18.74 18.64
CA THR A 20 -18.65 -18.28 17.57
C THR A 20 -17.99 -18.49 16.22
N ARG A 21 -18.79 -18.83 15.21
CA ARG A 21 -18.35 -18.79 13.82
C ARG A 21 -18.42 -17.34 13.33
N GLU A 22 -17.32 -16.84 12.81
CA GLU A 22 -17.19 -15.47 12.32
C GLU A 22 -17.26 -15.44 10.79
N TYR A 23 -17.92 -14.42 10.25
CA TYR A 23 -18.03 -14.18 8.82
C TYR A 23 -17.51 -12.79 8.49
N TYR A 24 -16.90 -12.66 7.32
CA TYR A 24 -16.43 -11.39 6.80
C TYR A 24 -16.91 -11.27 5.37
N ASP A 25 -17.62 -10.17 5.10
CA ASP A 25 -18.15 -9.89 3.79
C ASP A 25 -17.02 -9.36 2.88
N TYR A 26 -16.25 -10.31 2.36
CA TYR A 26 -15.09 -10.04 1.51
C TYR A 26 -15.49 -9.37 0.20
N ASP A 27 -16.62 -9.79 -0.38
CA ASP A 27 -17.11 -9.24 -1.64
C ASP A 27 -17.54 -7.78 -1.47
N LYS A 28 -18.29 -7.47 -0.40
CA LYS A 28 -18.67 -6.10 -0.09
C LYS A 28 -17.45 -5.22 0.18
N MET A 29 -16.47 -5.71 0.94
CA MET A 29 -15.22 -4.97 1.16
C MET A 29 -14.54 -4.66 -0.18
N THR A 30 -14.36 -5.68 -1.03
CA THR A 30 -13.68 -5.54 -2.32
C THR A 30 -14.42 -4.59 -3.24
N GLN A 31 -15.75 -4.65 -3.31
CA GLN A 31 -16.59 -3.73 -4.08
C GLN A 31 -16.41 -2.27 -3.61
N ILE A 32 -16.43 -2.04 -2.30
CA ILE A 32 -16.21 -0.71 -1.72
C ILE A 32 -14.82 -0.20 -2.09
N ARG A 33 -13.78 -1.03 -1.92
CA ARG A 33 -12.39 -0.63 -2.25
C ARG A 33 -12.19 -0.34 -3.73
N HIS A 34 -12.73 -1.20 -4.60
CA HIS A 34 -12.70 -0.97 -6.03
C HIS A 34 -13.38 0.34 -6.45
N LYS A 35 -14.52 0.67 -5.83
CA LYS A 35 -15.21 1.95 -6.04
C LYS A 35 -14.34 3.14 -5.64
N GLU A 36 -13.69 3.10 -4.47
CA GLU A 36 -12.79 4.19 -4.04
C GLU A 36 -11.59 4.36 -4.99
N VAL A 37 -11.03 3.25 -5.48
CA VAL A 37 -9.94 3.26 -6.46
C VAL A 37 -10.37 3.91 -7.76
N GLN A 38 -11.57 3.59 -8.25
CA GLN A 38 -12.15 4.22 -9.46
C GLN A 38 -12.39 5.72 -9.27
N LEU A 39 -12.92 6.13 -8.11
CA LEU A 39 -13.11 7.55 -7.79
C LEU A 39 -11.76 8.30 -7.78
N ALA A 40 -10.76 7.73 -7.10
CA ALA A 40 -9.43 8.31 -7.02
C ALA A 40 -8.71 8.35 -8.38
N ALA A 41 -8.90 7.37 -9.26
CA ALA A 41 -8.29 7.36 -10.60
C ALA A 41 -8.65 8.62 -11.43
N SER A 42 -9.88 9.15 -11.22
CA SER A 42 -10.34 10.38 -11.86
C SER A 42 -9.84 11.68 -11.21
N SER A 43 -9.29 11.60 -10.00
CA SER A 43 -8.80 12.76 -9.24
C SER A 43 -7.50 13.33 -9.81
N GLN A 44 -7.31 14.64 -9.70
CA GLN A 44 -6.12 15.38 -10.16
C GLN A 44 -5.20 15.80 -9.01
N LYS A 45 -5.77 16.11 -7.84
CA LYS A 45 -5.03 16.58 -6.66
C LYS A 45 -5.04 15.55 -5.54
N PHE A 46 -3.85 15.04 -5.20
CA PHE A 46 -3.68 14.03 -4.17
C PHE A 46 -3.04 14.59 -2.90
N GLY A 47 -3.50 14.10 -1.76
CA GLY A 47 -2.78 14.23 -0.50
C GLY A 47 -2.06 12.93 -0.17
N VAL A 48 -0.76 12.99 0.02
CA VAL A 48 0.05 11.83 0.43
C VAL A 48 0.40 11.97 1.90
N ILE A 49 -0.13 11.07 2.71
CA ILE A 49 0.05 11.08 4.17
C ILE A 49 1.21 10.16 4.52
N LEU A 50 2.24 10.71 5.15
CA LEU A 50 3.31 9.92 5.78
C LEU A 50 3.05 9.83 7.29
N GLY A 51 2.79 8.62 7.77
CA GLY A 51 2.58 8.34 9.19
C GLY A 51 3.87 8.52 9.99
N THR A 52 3.86 9.37 11.01
CA THR A 52 5.02 9.62 11.89
C THR A 52 4.97 8.87 13.22
N LEU A 53 3.87 8.15 13.50
CA LEU A 53 3.71 7.36 14.71
C LEU A 53 4.44 6.01 14.59
N GLY A 54 5.48 5.84 15.41
CA GLY A 54 6.26 4.60 15.48
C GLY A 54 6.90 4.23 14.14
N ARG A 55 6.87 2.94 13.78
CA ARG A 55 7.43 2.41 12.52
C ARG A 55 6.37 2.20 11.43
N GLN A 56 5.30 3.01 11.45
CA GLN A 56 4.18 2.84 10.51
C GLN A 56 4.49 3.40 9.12
N GLY A 57 5.08 4.59 9.04
CA GLY A 57 5.45 5.23 7.78
C GLY A 57 6.68 4.64 7.11
N SER A 58 6.82 4.89 5.81
CA SER A 58 7.98 4.47 5.03
C SER A 58 8.36 5.54 4.00
N PRO A 59 9.52 6.20 4.16
CA PRO A 59 10.04 7.14 3.16
C PRO A 59 10.26 6.49 1.79
N LYS A 60 10.71 5.23 1.77
CA LYS A 60 10.87 4.46 0.52
C LYS A 60 9.55 4.32 -0.25
N VAL A 61 8.45 4.02 0.44
CA VAL A 61 7.13 3.94 -0.19
C VAL A 61 6.67 5.34 -0.62
N LEU A 62 6.97 6.37 0.16
CA LEU A 62 6.66 7.75 -0.21
C LEU A 62 7.35 8.14 -1.53
N ASP A 63 8.64 7.84 -1.68
CA ASP A 63 9.39 8.10 -2.92
C ASP A 63 8.76 7.41 -4.13
N TYR A 64 8.37 6.15 -3.97
CA TYR A 64 7.65 5.40 -5.00
C TYR A 64 6.32 6.07 -5.36
N ILE A 65 5.48 6.38 -4.37
CA ILE A 65 4.17 7.00 -4.58
C ILE A 65 4.30 8.37 -5.27
N GLN A 66 5.29 9.17 -4.88
CA GLN A 66 5.59 10.43 -5.55
C GLN A 66 6.00 10.22 -7.01
N SER A 67 6.81 9.19 -7.30
CA SER A 67 7.22 8.87 -8.67
C SER A 67 6.02 8.51 -9.55
N VAL A 68 5.09 7.68 -9.04
CA VAL A 68 3.88 7.27 -9.74
C VAL A 68 2.96 8.46 -10.01
N LEU A 69 2.73 9.30 -8.99
CA LEU A 69 1.89 10.50 -9.15
C LEU A 69 2.49 11.49 -10.16
N LYS A 70 3.82 11.66 -10.17
CA LYS A 70 4.51 12.51 -11.16
C LYS A 70 4.37 11.96 -12.58
N GLN A 71 4.55 10.65 -12.77
CA GLN A 71 4.38 10.00 -14.07
C GLN A 71 2.93 10.12 -14.58
N GLY A 72 1.95 10.02 -13.68
CA GLY A 72 0.54 10.23 -13.97
C GLY A 72 0.12 11.71 -14.14
N ASN A 73 1.07 12.66 -14.13
CA ASN A 73 0.82 14.12 -14.16
C ASN A 73 -0.19 14.59 -13.09
N LYS A 74 -0.19 13.97 -11.91
CA LYS A 74 -1.07 14.30 -10.78
C LYS A 74 -0.39 15.29 -9.85
N CYS A 75 -1.09 16.38 -9.51
CA CYS A 75 -0.65 17.30 -8.47
C CYS A 75 -0.73 16.59 -7.12
N HIS A 76 0.27 16.76 -6.26
CA HIS A 76 0.24 16.18 -4.92
C HIS A 76 0.89 17.06 -3.87
N VAL A 77 0.42 16.91 -2.63
CA VAL A 77 1.03 17.50 -1.43
C VAL A 77 1.34 16.41 -0.42
N ILE A 78 2.44 16.57 0.32
CA ILE A 78 2.84 15.62 1.35
C ILE A 78 2.45 16.18 2.71
N VAL A 79 1.78 15.37 3.53
CA VAL A 79 1.35 15.75 4.88
C VAL A 79 1.89 14.72 5.87
N LEU A 80 2.64 15.17 6.86
CA LEU A 80 3.15 14.32 7.93
C LEU A 80 2.17 14.35 9.10
N LEU A 81 1.66 13.18 9.51
CA LEU A 81 0.68 13.07 10.60
C LEU A 81 1.05 11.91 11.52
N SER A 82 0.97 12.13 12.83
CA SER A 82 1.06 11.04 13.81
C SER A 82 -0.22 10.20 13.79
N GLU A 83 -1.37 10.88 13.74
CA GLU A 83 -2.69 10.27 13.77
C GLU A 83 -3.59 10.88 12.71
N ILE A 84 -4.27 10.00 11.96
CA ILE A 84 -5.11 10.33 10.82
C ILE A 84 -6.57 10.29 11.25
N PHE A 85 -7.24 11.44 11.18
CA PHE A 85 -8.65 11.58 11.53
C PHE A 85 -9.44 12.23 10.39
N PRO A 86 -10.71 11.86 10.18
CA PRO A 86 -11.57 12.47 9.18
C PRO A 86 -11.61 14.00 9.26
N ASP A 87 -11.78 14.55 10.46
CA ASP A 87 -11.89 16.01 10.67
C ASP A 87 -10.63 16.77 10.27
N LYS A 88 -9.44 16.20 10.51
CA LYS A 88 -8.16 16.82 10.09
C LYS A 88 -8.04 16.85 8.57
N LEU A 89 -8.38 15.74 7.89
CA LEU A 89 -8.28 15.67 6.43
C LEU A 89 -9.34 16.55 5.74
N LYS A 90 -10.47 16.78 6.41
CA LYS A 90 -11.55 17.65 5.92
C LYS A 90 -11.13 19.12 5.79
N LEU A 91 -10.11 19.56 6.54
CA LEU A 91 -9.55 20.91 6.46
C LEU A 91 -8.83 21.20 5.14
N PHE A 92 -8.53 20.17 4.34
CA PHE A 92 -7.87 20.32 3.04
C PHE A 92 -8.90 20.25 1.91
N ASP A 93 -9.51 21.38 1.59
CA ASP A 93 -10.58 21.47 0.59
C ASP A 93 -10.10 21.11 -0.83
N ASN A 94 -8.87 21.50 -1.17
CA ASN A 94 -8.28 21.35 -2.50
C ASN A 94 -7.77 19.94 -2.84
N ILE A 95 -7.79 19.00 -1.90
CA ILE A 95 -7.35 17.62 -2.11
C ILE A 95 -8.56 16.79 -2.55
N GLU A 96 -8.46 15.97 -3.58
CA GLU A 96 -9.60 15.19 -4.09
C GLU A 96 -9.55 13.73 -3.62
N ALA A 97 -8.34 13.18 -3.47
CA ALA A 97 -8.11 11.84 -2.94
C ALA A 97 -6.87 11.79 -2.04
N TRP A 98 -6.89 10.87 -1.08
CA TRP A 98 -5.83 10.66 -0.12
C TRP A 98 -5.17 9.31 -0.33
N VAL A 99 -3.86 9.28 -0.11
CA VAL A 99 -3.06 8.05 -0.04
C VAL A 99 -2.36 8.04 1.30
N GLN A 100 -2.53 6.98 2.08
CA GLN A 100 -1.90 6.88 3.40
C GLN A 100 -0.77 5.84 3.40
N ILE A 101 0.37 6.27 3.96
CA ILE A 101 1.54 5.45 4.25
C ILE A 101 1.69 5.43 5.77
N ALA A 102 0.76 4.74 6.43
CA ALA A 102 0.68 4.58 7.87
C ALA A 102 0.13 3.18 8.22
N CYS A 103 -0.89 3.08 9.08
CA CYS A 103 -1.53 1.80 9.41
C CYS A 103 -2.40 1.31 8.23
N PRO A 104 -2.10 0.12 7.63
CA PRO A 104 -2.86 -0.40 6.49
C PRO A 104 -4.37 -0.59 6.75
N ARG A 105 -4.75 -0.76 8.01
CA ARG A 105 -6.15 -0.93 8.41
C ARG A 105 -7.01 0.32 8.20
N LEU A 106 -6.43 1.51 8.16
CA LEU A 106 -7.21 2.75 8.06
C LEU A 106 -8.03 2.83 6.78
N SER A 107 -7.42 2.49 5.64
CA SER A 107 -8.11 2.48 4.35
C SER A 107 -9.20 1.41 4.31
N ILE A 108 -8.92 0.21 4.83
CA ILE A 108 -9.82 -0.95 4.73
C ILE A 108 -10.98 -0.87 5.72
N ASP A 109 -10.67 -0.66 7.00
CA ASP A 109 -11.66 -0.75 8.09
C ASP A 109 -12.38 0.58 8.33
N TRP A 110 -11.74 1.72 8.02
CA TRP A 110 -12.24 3.07 8.35
C TRP A 110 -12.37 3.99 7.15
N GLY A 111 -12.03 3.52 5.94
CA GLY A 111 -12.01 4.35 4.73
C GLY A 111 -13.35 5.04 4.43
N TYR A 112 -14.47 4.40 4.76
CA TYR A 112 -15.82 4.97 4.57
C TYR A 112 -16.13 6.17 5.48
N SER A 113 -15.36 6.37 6.56
CA SER A 113 -15.56 7.50 7.48
C SER A 113 -14.96 8.80 6.95
N PHE A 114 -14.16 8.73 5.88
CA PHE A 114 -13.55 9.88 5.24
C PHE A 114 -14.46 10.40 4.12
N GLY A 115 -14.62 11.71 4.02
CA GLY A 115 -15.47 12.33 2.97
C GLY A 115 -14.87 12.25 1.56
N LYS A 116 -13.60 11.83 1.45
CA LYS A 116 -12.83 11.70 0.21
C LYS A 116 -12.13 10.34 0.22
N PRO A 117 -11.84 9.73 -0.95
CA PRO A 117 -11.20 8.42 -1.00
C PRO A 117 -9.90 8.38 -0.21
N LEU A 118 -9.75 7.37 0.65
CA LEU A 118 -8.53 7.11 1.42
C LEU A 118 -7.93 5.77 0.99
N LEU A 119 -6.92 5.84 0.12
CA LEU A 119 -6.28 4.69 -0.48
C LEU A 119 -5.05 4.23 0.30
N SER A 120 -4.80 2.93 0.24
CA SER A 120 -3.51 2.31 0.52
C SER A 120 -2.54 2.50 -0.65
N PRO A 121 -1.23 2.26 -0.45
CA PRO A 121 -0.24 2.38 -1.52
C PRO A 121 -0.48 1.43 -2.70
N TYR A 122 -0.95 0.21 -2.43
CA TYR A 122 -1.37 -0.75 -3.46
C TYR A 122 -2.55 -0.20 -4.29
N GLU A 123 -3.57 0.32 -3.62
CA GLU A 123 -4.76 0.86 -4.28
C GLU A 123 -4.43 2.07 -5.17
N LEU A 124 -3.47 2.91 -4.77
CA LEU A 124 -2.97 3.97 -5.65
C LEU A 124 -2.26 3.40 -6.88
N ALA A 125 -1.38 2.41 -6.70
CA ALA A 125 -0.70 1.77 -7.82
C ALA A 125 -1.71 1.17 -8.82
N ALA A 126 -2.79 0.57 -8.32
CA ALA A 126 -3.88 0.09 -9.16
C ALA A 126 -4.66 1.24 -9.84
N ALA A 127 -4.96 2.33 -9.12
CA ALA A 127 -5.64 3.51 -9.68
C ALA A 127 -4.83 4.16 -10.82
N MET A 128 -3.51 4.16 -10.71
CA MET A 128 -2.58 4.72 -11.70
C MET A 128 -2.19 3.72 -12.79
N LYS A 129 -2.75 2.50 -12.78
CA LYS A 129 -2.50 1.41 -13.73
C LYS A 129 -1.05 0.89 -13.73
N GLU A 130 -0.33 1.06 -12.63
CA GLU A 130 0.99 0.44 -12.41
C GLU A 130 0.88 -1.06 -12.14
N VAL A 131 -0.24 -1.49 -11.56
CA VAL A 131 -0.56 -2.88 -11.29
C VAL A 131 -2.00 -3.18 -11.66
N VAL A 132 -2.25 -4.38 -12.17
CA VAL A 132 -3.62 -4.86 -12.39
C VAL A 132 -4.26 -5.17 -11.03
N TRP A 133 -5.52 -4.78 -10.86
CA TRP A 133 -6.28 -5.13 -9.66
C TRP A 133 -6.28 -6.66 -9.47
N GLN A 134 -5.84 -7.10 -8.30
CA GLN A 134 -5.77 -8.51 -7.94
C GLN A 134 -7.13 -9.02 -7.44
N ASP A 135 -7.52 -10.23 -7.85
CA ASP A 135 -8.73 -10.90 -7.35
C ASP A 135 -8.68 -11.10 -5.82
N LYS A 136 -7.47 -11.40 -5.32
CA LYS A 136 -7.17 -11.49 -3.90
C LYS A 136 -6.57 -10.18 -3.41
N TYR A 137 -7.30 -9.46 -2.55
CA TYR A 137 -6.86 -8.21 -1.97
C TYR A 137 -5.54 -8.43 -1.20
N PRO A 138 -4.44 -7.77 -1.59
CA PRO A 138 -3.15 -8.01 -1.00
C PRO A 138 -3.06 -7.38 0.39
N MET A 139 -2.66 -8.20 1.36
CA MET A 139 -2.43 -7.79 2.75
C MET A 139 -0.93 -7.89 3.08
N ASP A 140 -0.09 -7.46 2.15
CA ASP A 140 1.35 -7.72 2.11
C ASP A 140 2.21 -6.50 2.46
N PHE A 141 1.61 -5.44 3.00
CA PHE A 141 2.31 -4.16 3.19
C PHE A 141 3.63 -4.29 3.96
N TYR A 142 3.72 -5.13 4.99
CA TYR A 142 4.99 -5.39 5.71
C TYR A 142 5.61 -6.76 5.40
N ALA A 143 5.10 -7.49 4.41
CA ALA A 143 5.63 -8.79 4.05
C ALA A 143 7.03 -8.66 3.43
N SER A 144 7.93 -9.61 3.72
CA SER A 144 9.24 -9.70 3.06
C SER A 144 9.11 -10.13 1.60
N SER A 145 8.15 -11.02 1.31
CA SER A 145 7.79 -11.45 -0.04
C SER A 145 6.58 -10.65 -0.54
N SER A 146 6.73 -9.34 -0.64
CA SER A 146 5.66 -8.46 -1.14
C SER A 146 5.63 -8.38 -2.67
N LEU A 147 4.45 -8.08 -3.19
CA LEU A 147 4.13 -8.12 -4.61
C LEU A 147 4.73 -6.96 -5.42
N GLY A 148 5.08 -5.84 -4.77
CA GLY A 148 5.67 -4.71 -5.49
C GLY A 148 6.16 -3.56 -4.63
N SER A 149 6.67 -2.54 -5.32
CA SER A 149 7.35 -1.36 -4.77
C SER A 149 6.47 -0.46 -3.88
N TRP A 150 5.16 -0.70 -3.85
CA TRP A 150 4.22 -0.03 -2.93
C TRP A 150 4.35 -0.49 -1.47
N THR A 151 5.27 -1.39 -1.16
CA THR A 151 5.53 -1.91 0.18
C THR A 151 6.97 -1.59 0.64
N PRO A 152 7.23 -1.39 1.95
CA PRO A 152 8.55 -1.00 2.44
C PRO A 152 9.61 -2.09 2.22
N ASN A 153 9.22 -3.35 2.41
CA ASN A 153 10.13 -4.49 2.41
C ASN A 153 10.34 -5.13 1.03
N HIS A 154 9.73 -4.58 -0.02
CA HIS A 154 9.91 -5.11 -1.37
C HIS A 154 11.37 -5.02 -1.80
N VAL A 155 11.92 -6.17 -2.18
CA VAL A 155 13.21 -6.28 -2.85
C VAL A 155 12.90 -6.62 -4.30
N PRO A 156 13.28 -5.76 -5.26
CA PRO A 156 13.14 -6.08 -6.66
C PRO A 156 13.85 -7.41 -6.92
N SER A 157 13.17 -8.36 -7.56
CA SER A 157 13.85 -9.57 -8.03
C SER A 157 15.00 -9.11 -8.90
N VAL A 158 16.24 -9.40 -8.49
CA VAL A 158 17.43 -9.06 -9.27
C VAL A 158 17.24 -9.72 -10.63
N THR A 159 16.83 -8.95 -11.63
CA THR A 159 16.92 -9.41 -13.01
C THR A 159 18.39 -9.67 -13.24
N SER A 160 18.73 -10.92 -13.52
CA SER A 160 20.04 -11.37 -13.97
C SER A 160 20.36 -10.78 -15.36
N LYS A 161 20.44 -9.45 -15.43
CA LYS A 161 20.95 -8.68 -16.55
C LYS A 161 21.92 -7.69 -15.95
N ASP A 162 23.15 -8.20 -15.78
CA ASP A 162 24.43 -7.50 -15.93
C ASP A 162 25.54 -8.26 -15.18
N SER A 163 25.57 -9.59 -15.30
CA SER A 163 26.82 -10.32 -15.15
C SER A 163 27.56 -10.28 -16.48
N CYS A 164 28.41 -9.25 -16.62
CA CYS A 164 29.62 -9.27 -17.44
C CYS A 164 29.43 -9.58 -18.94
N LYS A 165 29.04 -8.58 -19.73
CA LYS A 165 29.21 -8.60 -21.20
C LYS A 165 29.71 -7.27 -21.76
N SER A 166 30.77 -6.71 -21.15
CA SER A 166 31.72 -5.81 -21.82
C SER A 166 32.85 -5.43 -20.86
N CYS A 167 33.69 -6.39 -20.51
CA CYS A 167 35.00 -6.09 -19.97
C CYS A 167 36.02 -6.77 -20.87
N SER A 168 36.46 -6.06 -21.91
CA SER A 168 37.62 -6.46 -22.70
C SER A 168 38.95 -6.23 -21.94
N ASP A 169 38.94 -5.54 -20.78
CA ASP A 169 40.19 -5.11 -20.11
C ASP A 169 40.21 -5.24 -18.57
N CYS A 170 39.35 -6.03 -17.93
CA CYS A 170 39.44 -6.21 -16.47
C CYS A 170 40.30 -7.43 -16.08
N SER A 171 41.56 -7.15 -15.74
CA SER A 171 42.48 -8.05 -15.04
C SER A 171 42.05 -8.25 -13.58
N CYS A 172 41.05 -9.10 -13.34
CA CYS A 172 40.74 -9.57 -11.99
C CYS A 172 41.76 -10.62 -11.55
N SER A 173 42.84 -10.14 -10.92
CA SER A 173 43.86 -10.96 -10.28
C SER A 173 43.26 -11.81 -9.16
N ASN A 174 43.22 -13.13 -9.36
CA ASN A 174 42.95 -14.11 -8.31
C ASN A 174 44.02 -14.02 -7.22
N ASN A 175 43.71 -13.37 -6.09
CA ASN A 175 44.48 -13.57 -4.86
C ASN A 175 43.66 -14.46 -3.91
N LYS A 176 43.80 -15.78 -4.10
CA LYS A 176 43.60 -16.74 -3.01
C LYS A 176 44.80 -16.61 -2.08
N LYS A 177 44.59 -16.09 -0.87
CA LYS A 177 45.47 -16.35 0.26
C LYS A 177 44.86 -17.45 1.13
N VAL A 178 45.77 -18.34 1.53
CA VAL A 178 45.68 -19.59 2.28
C VAL A 178 44.77 -19.51 3.50
#